data_AF-A0A1I4C1B8-F1
#
_entry.id   AF-A0A1I4C1B8-F1
#
_cell.length_a   1.000
_cell.length_b   1.000
_cell.length_c   1.000
_cell.angle_alpha   90.00
_cell.angle_beta   90.00
_cell.angle_gamma   90.00
#
_symmetry.space_group_name_H-M   'P 1'
#
loop_
_entity.id
_entity.type
_entity.pdbx_description
1 polymer ?
#
loop_
_entity_poly.entity_id
_entity_poly.type
_entity_poly.pdbx_seq_one_letter_code
_entity_poly.pdbx_strand_id
1 'polypeptide(L)' 'MAVTLRLPSADDLSEVVDSLLDAADACEKHAPTLAAKRRRLAESIGDALDLIPAPTTREDTD' A
#
# COMPACT_ATOMS: atom_id res chain seq x y z
N MET A 1 2.16 -4.76 -17.96
CA MET A 1 2.15 -3.29 -17.80
C MET A 1 2.27 -2.97 -16.33
N ALA A 2 3.17 -2.07 -15.96
CA ALA A 2 3.24 -1.53 -14.60
C ALA A 2 2.50 -0.20 -14.57
N VAL A 3 1.64 -0.02 -13.58
CA VAL A 3 1.04 1.28 -13.25
C VAL A 3 1.93 1.92 -12.18
N THR A 4 2.36 3.16 -12.41
CA THR A 4 3.14 3.93 -11.45
C THR A 4 2.23 4.93 -10.77
N LEU A 5 2.00 4.78 -9.46
CA LEU A 5 1.45 5.83 -8.63
C LEU A 5 2.59 6.71 -8.08
N ARG A 6 2.42 8.03 -8.12
CA ARG A 6 3.25 8.97 -7.37
C ARG A 6 2.41 9.56 -6.27
N LEU A 7 2.86 9.39 -5.03
CA LEU A 7 2.20 9.90 -3.85
C LEU A 7 3.05 11.01 -3.23
N PRO A 8 2.43 12.07 -2.69
CA PRO A 8 3.14 13.18 -2.05
C PRO A 8 3.88 12.74 -0.78
N SER A 9 3.31 11.81 -0.02
CA SER A 9 3.84 11.32 1.25
C SER A 9 3.57 9.83 1.45
N ALA A 10 4.21 9.24 2.47
CA ALA A 10 3.95 7.86 2.88
C ALA A 10 2.56 7.69 3.54
N ASP A 11 2.02 8.74 4.16
CA ASP A 11 0.67 8.72 4.75
C ASP A 11 -0.39 8.51 3.68
N ASP A 12 -0.22 9.13 2.50
CA ASP A 12 -1.11 8.93 1.34
C ASP A 12 -1.09 7.47 0.85
N LEU A 13 0.01 6.74 1.08
CA LEU A 13 0.11 5.33 0.70
C LEU A 13 -0.66 4.43 1.67
N SER A 14 -0.66 4.76 2.96
CA SER A 14 -1.50 4.09 3.95
C SER A 14 -2.99 4.25 3.61
N GLU A 15 -3.43 5.45 3.20
CA GLU A 15 -4.80 5.69 2.78
C GLU A 15 -5.20 4.88 1.52
N VAL A 16 -4.26 4.67 0.59
CA VAL A 16 -4.48 3.79 -0.57
C VAL A 16 -4.65 2.33 -0.15
N VAL A 17 -3.87 1.86 0.82
CA VAL A 17 -3.99 0.50 1.35
C VAL A 17 -5.35 0.31 2.03
N ASP A 18 -5.76 1.25 2.88
CA ASP A 18 -7.08 1.20 3.54
C ASP A 18 -8.22 1.23 2.52
N SER A 19 -8.14 2.11 1.51
CA SER A 19 -9.14 2.18 0.44
C SER A 19 -9.25 0.88 -0.36
N LEU A 20 -8.14 0.17 -0.56
CA LEU A 20 -8.13 -1.13 -1.23
C LEU A 20 -8.83 -2.21 -0.40
N LEU A 21 -8.66 -2.18 0.92
CA LEU A 21 -9.31 -3.11 1.84
C LEU A 21 -10.81 -2.82 1.94
N ASP A 22 -11.22 -1.56 2.07
CA ASP A 22 -12.63 -1.15 2.04
C ASP A 22 -13.32 -1.57 0.73
N ALA A 23 -12.64 -1.37 -0.40
CA ALA A 23 -13.15 -1.80 -1.70
C ALA A 23 -13.18 -3.32 -1.87
N ALA A 24 -12.34 -4.07 -1.14
CA ALA A 24 -12.41 -5.53 -1.10
C ALA A 24 -13.65 -5.98 -0.33
N ASP A 25 -13.86 -5.45 0.87
CA ASP A 25 -14.98 -5.80 1.74
C ASP A 25 -16.32 -5.43 1.12
N ALA A 26 -16.41 -4.25 0.50
CA ALA A 26 -17.62 -3.81 -0.19
C ALA A 26 -18.04 -4.74 -1.34
N CYS A 27 -17.08 -5.42 -1.98
CA CYS A 27 -17.36 -6.29 -3.13
C CYS A 27 -17.34 -7.79 -2.79
N GLU A 28 -16.97 -8.19 -1.58
CA GLU A 28 -16.73 -9.60 -1.19
C GLU A 28 -17.92 -10.51 -1.51
N LYS A 29 -19.13 -10.05 -1.22
CA LYS A 29 -20.37 -10.83 -1.45
C LYS A 29 -20.70 -11.04 -2.92
N HIS A 30 -20.29 -10.13 -3.79
CA HIS A 30 -20.71 -10.10 -5.21
C HIS A 30 -19.58 -10.47 -6.17
N ALA A 31 -18.33 -10.33 -5.74
CA ALA A 31 -17.14 -10.59 -6.54
C ALA A 31 -15.97 -11.06 -5.66
N PRO A 32 -16.04 -12.26 -5.06
CA PRO A 32 -15.04 -12.73 -4.09
C PRO A 32 -13.63 -12.83 -4.68
N THR A 33 -13.49 -13.18 -5.97
CA THR A 33 -12.20 -13.18 -6.66
C THR A 33 -11.60 -11.78 -6.79
N LEU A 34 -12.44 -10.75 -6.97
CA LEU A 34 -11.98 -9.37 -7.05
C LEU A 34 -11.58 -8.85 -5.66
N ALA A 35 -12.34 -9.20 -4.62
CA ALA A 35 -12.00 -8.91 -3.23
C ALA A 35 -10.63 -9.52 -2.86
N ALA A 36 -10.41 -10.79 -3.19
CA ALA A 36 -9.13 -11.45 -2.94
C ALA A 36 -7.96 -10.78 -3.67
N LYS A 37 -8.16 -10.33 -4.92
CA LYS A 37 -7.14 -9.58 -5.67
C LYS A 37 -6.80 -8.24 -5.02
N ARG A 38 -7.81 -7.53 -4.50
CA ARG A 38 -7.63 -6.25 -3.81
C ARG A 38 -6.88 -6.42 -2.49
N ARG A 39 -7.26 -7.42 -1.67
CA ARG A 39 -6.54 -7.78 -0.43
C ARG A 39 -5.08 -8.11 -0.70
N ARG A 40 -4.81 -8.95 -1.71
CA ARG A 40 -3.43 -9.32 -2.10
C ARG A 40 -2.61 -8.12 -2.57
N LEU A 41 -3.24 -7.14 -3.23
CA LEU A 41 -2.56 -5.92 -3.64
C LEU A 41 -2.20 -5.04 -2.43
N ALA A 42 -3.14 -4.88 -1.50
CA ALA A 42 -2.91 -4.16 -0.24
C ALA A 42 -1.77 -4.79 0.57
N GLU A 43 -1.78 -6.12 0.76
CA GLU A 43 -0.71 -6.87 1.42
C GLU A 43 0.65 -6.67 0.73
N SER A 44 0.70 -6.82 -0.59
CA SER A 44 1.96 -6.65 -1.33
C SER A 44 2.53 -5.23 -1.25
N ILE A 45 1.68 -4.21 -1.08
CA ILE A 45 2.13 -2.83 -0.88
C ILE A 45 2.64 -2.66 0.56
N GLY A 46 1.94 -3.21 1.56
CA GLY A 46 2.38 -3.22 2.95
C GLY A 46 3.74 -3.91 3.12
N ASP A 47 3.90 -5.11 2.56
CA ASP A 47 5.16 -5.85 2.57
C ASP A 47 6.30 -5.03 1.93
N ALA A 48 6.03 -4.32 0.84
CA ALA A 48 7.03 -3.50 0.18
C ALA A 48 7.41 -2.26 1.01
N LEU A 49 6.48 -1.71 1.78
CA LEU A 49 6.74 -0.61 2.71
C LEU A 49 7.62 -1.03 3.87
N ASP A 50 7.40 -2.22 4.42
CA ASP A 50 8.22 -2.77 5.51
C ASP A 50 9.67 -3.02 5.09
N LEU A 51 9.93 -3.17 3.80
CA LEU A 51 11.28 -3.31 3.24
C LEU A 51 12.01 -1.97 3.07
N ILE A 52 11.32 -0.82 3.22
CA ILE A 52 11.95 0.49 3.10
C ILE A 52 12.82 0.72 4.34
N PRO A 53 14.15 0.88 4.19
CA PRO A 53 15.01 1.14 5.33
C PRO A 53 14.61 2.46 5.98
N ALA A 54 14.56 2.46 7.32
CA ALA A 54 14.33 3.68 8.08
C ALA A 54 15.33 4.77 7.65
N PRO A 55 14.91 6.03 7.57
CA PRO A 55 15.82 7.10 7.19
C PRO A 55 16.99 7.15 8.16
N THR A 56 18.19 6.86 7.66
CA THR A 56 19.44 7.16 8.38
C THR A 56 19.50 8.68 8.54
N THR A 57 19.26 9.17 9.75
CA THR A 57 19.63 10.53 10.12
C THR A 57 21.10 10.69 9.78
N ARG A 58 21.41 11.56 8.82
CA ARG A 58 22.79 11.93 8.51
C ARG A 58 23.27 12.73 9.72
N GLU A 59 24.07 12.12 10.58
CA GLU A 59 24.86 12.86 11.56
C GLU A 59 25.91 13.64 10.78
N ASP A 60 25.53 14.84 10.33
CA ASP A 60 26.48 15.85 9.87
C ASP A 60 27.38 16.19 11.08
N THR A 61 28.54 15.55 11.13
CA THR A 61 29.63 15.87 12.05
C THR A 61 30.32 17.10 11.49
N ASP A 62 30.06 18.25 12.11
CA ASP A 62 30.88 19.48 11.99
C ASP A 62 32.05 19.43 12.99
#